data_AF-A0A848T8K3-F1
#
_entry.id   AF-A0A848T8K3-F1
#
_cell.length_a   1.000
_cell.length_b   1.000
_cell.length_c   1.000
_cell.angle_alpha   90.00
_cell.angle_beta   90.00
_cell.angle_gamma   90.00
#
_symmetry.space_group_name_H-M   'P 1'
#
loop_
_entity.id
_entity.type
_entity.pdbx_description
1 polymer ?
#
loop_
_entity_poly.entity_id
_entity_poly.type
_entity_poly.pdbx_seq_one_letter_code
_entity_poly.pdbx_strand_id
1 'polypeptide(L)' 'FGDATLVEPRETREIAFVADNPGDWLVHCHMLEHADGGMMTWIRVT' A
#
# COMPACT_ATOMS: atom_id res chain seq x y z
N PHE A 1 13.70 4.88 -3.17
CA PHE A 1 12.50 5.67 -2.87
C PHE A 1 11.52 5.46 -4.01
N GLY A 2 10.29 5.06 -3.70
CA GLY A 2 9.24 4.71 -4.66
C GLY A 2 7.93 4.46 -3.93
N ASP A 3 6.81 4.51 -4.66
CA ASP A 3 5.45 4.33 -4.13
C ASP A 3 5.01 2.86 -4.09
N ALA A 4 5.50 2.05 -5.03
CA ALA A 4 5.22 0.63 -5.13
C ALA A 4 6.51 -0.20 -5.08
N THR A 5 6.44 -1.36 -4.42
CA THR A 5 7.51 -2.34 -4.41
C THR A 5 6.93 -3.74 -4.55
N LEU A 6 7.64 -4.61 -5.26
CA LEU A 6 7.35 -6.03 -5.27
C LEU A 6 7.69 -6.63 -3.89
N VAL A 7 6.84 -7.53 -3.40
CA VAL A 7 7.09 -8.37 -2.21
C VAL A 7 6.95 -9.81 -2.66
N GLU A 8 8.02 -10.58 -2.55
CA GLU A 8 8.06 -11.97 -3.00
C GLU A 8 7.28 -12.91 -2.05
N PRO A 9 6.89 -14.11 -2.50
CA PRO A 9 6.23 -15.08 -1.64
C PRO A 9 7.06 -15.40 -0.38
N ARG A 10 6.44 -15.24 0.80
CA ARG A 10 7.07 -15.41 2.13
C ARG A 10 8.14 -14.37 2.48
N GLU A 11 8.27 -13.30 1.69
CA GLU A 11 9.08 -12.13 2.06
C GLU A 11 8.29 -11.25 3.04
N THR A 12 9.02 -10.56 3.92
CA THR A 12 8.48 -9.44 4.72
C THR A 12 9.32 -8.21 4.42
N ARG A 13 8.66 -7.08 4.15
CA ARG A 13 9.33 -5.79 3.92
C ARG A 13 8.92 -4.76 4.97
N GLU A 14 9.92 -4.02 5.44
CA GLU A 14 9.73 -2.84 6.29
C GLU A 14 9.76 -1.58 5.40
N ILE A 15 8.77 -0.71 5.56
CA ILE A 15 8.60 0.51 4.75
C ILE A 15 8.44 1.69 5.71
N ALA A 16 9.23 2.74 5.50
CA ALA A 16 9.12 4.01 6.20
C ALA A 16 8.67 5.11 5.25
N PHE A 17 7.70 5.92 5.69
CA PHE A 17 7.20 7.10 4.97
C PHE A 17 6.72 8.16 5.97
N VAL A 18 6.58 9.41 5.51
CA VAL A 18 6.00 10.50 6.31
C VAL A 18 4.52 10.62 5.96
N ALA A 19 3.65 10.57 6.96
CA ALA A 19 2.21 10.75 6.81
C ALA A 19 1.81 12.20 7.15
N ASP A 20 2.14 13.14 6.27
CA ASP A 20 1.98 14.59 6.49
C ASP A 20 0.77 15.22 5.79
N ASN A 21 0.01 14.43 5.02
CA ASN A 21 -1.16 14.91 4.29
C ASN A 21 -2.45 14.24 4.80
N PRO A 22 -3.32 14.97 5.53
CA PRO A 22 -4.54 14.41 6.11
C PRO A 22 -5.50 13.84 5.06
N GLY A 23 -6.15 12.71 5.38
CA GLY A 23 -7.11 12.07 4.50
C GLY A 23 -7.12 10.55 4.64
N ASP A 24 -7.98 9.93 3.83
CA ASP A 24 -8.03 8.47 3.65
C ASP A 24 -7.22 8.09 2.41
N TRP A 25 -6.10 7.42 2.62
CA TRP A 25 -5.15 7.02 1.57
C TRP A 25 -5.29 5.53 1.28
N LEU A 26 -5.39 5.18 0.00
CA LEU A 26 -5.51 3.79 -0.43
C LEU A 26 -4.14 3.11 -0.41
N VAL A 27 -4.09 1.93 0.20
CA VAL A 27 -2.95 1.00 0.10
C VAL A 27 -3.45 -0.28 -0.54
N HIS A 28 -2.84 -0.67 -1.65
CA HIS A 28 -3.33 -1.82 -2.43
C HIS A 28 -2.21 -2.57 -3.15
N CYS A 29 -2.53 -3.77 -3.60
CA CYS A 29 -1.71 -4.48 -4.58
C CYS A 29 -1.79 -3.77 -5.94
N HIS A 30 -0.65 -3.52 -6.58
CA HIS A 30 -0.63 -2.82 -7.88
C HIS A 30 -0.94 -3.73 -9.09
N MET A 31 -1.32 -4.99 -8.86
CA MET A 31 -1.96 -5.85 -9.87
C MET A 31 -3.45 -5.54 -9.89
N LEU A 32 -3.96 -5.09 -11.03
CA LEU A 32 -5.32 -4.55 -11.16
C LEU A 32 -6.39 -5.58 -10.78
N GLU A 33 -6.21 -6.83 -11.18
CA GLU A 33 -7.13 -7.94 -10.89
C GLU A 33 -7.17 -8.26 -9.40
N HIS A 34 -6.05 -8.08 -8.69
CA HIS A 34 -6.00 -8.30 -7.25
C HIS A 34 -6.65 -7.13 -6.49
N ALA A 35 -6.42 -5.89 -6.95
CA ALA A 35 -7.07 -4.71 -6.42
C ALA A 35 -8.60 -4.80 -6.59
N ASP A 36 -9.08 -5.09 -7.81
CA ASP A 36 -10.50 -5.31 -8.11
C ASP A 36 -11.09 -6.47 -7.30
N GLY A 37 -10.30 -7.53 -7.09
CA GLY A 37 -10.63 -8.64 -6.19
C GLY A 37 -10.66 -8.31 -4.69
N GLY A 38 -10.36 -7.06 -4.31
CA GLY A 38 -10.47 -6.55 -2.94
C GLY A 38 -9.16 -6.53 -2.14
N MET A 39 -7.99 -6.74 -2.76
CA MET A 39 -6.68 -6.67 -2.09
C MET A 39 -6.23 -5.22 -1.86
N MET A 40 -7.04 -4.50 -1.08
CA MET A 40 -6.89 -3.08 -0.79
C MET A 40 -7.29 -2.78 0.66
N THR A 41 -6.73 -1.72 1.24
CA THR A 41 -7.15 -1.17 2.53
C THR A 41 -6.88 0.33 2.59
N TRP A 42 -7.36 0.99 3.65
CA TRP A 42 -7.20 2.42 3.86
C TRP A 42 -6.24 2.71 5.01
N ILE A 43 -5.37 3.69 4.83
CA ILE A 43 -4.65 4.36 5.91
C ILE A 43 -5.32 5.72 6.13
N ARG A 44 -5.83 5.94 7.34
CA ARG A 44 -6.33 7.24 7.75
C ARG A 44 -5.20 8.06 8.37
N VAL A 45 -4.94 9.22 7.80
CA VAL A 45 -4.02 10.23 8.33
C VAL A 45 -4.84 11.36 8.96
N THR A 46 -4.65 11.59 10.25
CA THR A 46 -5.33 12.59 11.08
C THR A 46 -4.35 13.50 11.77
#